data_AF-A0A9W9XID1-F1
#
_entry.id   AF-A0A9W9XID1-F1
#
_cell.length_a   1.000
_cell.length_b   1.000
_cell.length_c   1.000
_cell.angle_alpha   90.00
_cell.angle_beta   90.00
_cell.angle_gamma   90.00
#
_symmetry.space_group_name_H-M   'P 1'
#
loop_
_entity.id
_entity.type
_entity.pdbx_description
1 polymer ?
#
loop_
_entity_poly.entity_id
_entity_poly.type
_entity_poly.pdbx_seq_one_letter_code
_entity_poly.pdbx_strand_id
1 'polypeptide(L)'
;MNPFQQEELSRSLESLAASDPDPIVVLKKRKTESDDARAMSKPPGSLDQRYWAQAAKIEEISLEREEIKRKVSRGSYVGTIAPWEDTDDAKNIAEKIIAHKKAKEICERRIQQLDEERPCRSLRTSFMKLFTTSKMGLDPTWDKLNWTISSGSNLKFKDLENRRLKFRSNARPAGRYLYFNYCIQVLRSVWQRTGKAKAKEEASKILREENGKPFWGTPGRYLPENMLRAFVEELGHGYEALLEGASRTSGDEQLLLDTATNQVKRDRESLSLDPSEDEDEGSYPSDEDE
;
A
#
# COMPACT_ATOMS: atom_id res chain seq x y z
N MET A 1 -16.07 62.13 51.54
CA MET A 1 -16.13 60.82 50.84
C MET A 1 -14.77 60.18 50.96
N ASN A 2 -14.69 58.97 51.50
CA ASN A 2 -13.42 58.31 51.82
C ASN A 2 -12.83 57.72 50.52
N PRO A 3 -11.59 58.07 50.12
CA PRO A 3 -10.98 57.58 48.87
C PRO A 3 -10.93 56.05 48.78
N PHE A 4 -10.89 55.36 49.92
CA PHE A 4 -10.94 53.89 49.97
C PHE A 4 -12.26 53.29 49.47
N GLN A 5 -13.38 53.99 49.64
CA GLN A 5 -14.69 53.48 49.19
C GLN A 5 -14.93 53.69 47.69
N GLN A 6 -14.22 54.63 47.05
CA GLN A 6 -14.30 54.80 45.60
C GLN A 6 -13.52 53.71 44.88
N GLU A 7 -12.39 53.27 45.42
CA GLU A 7 -11.55 52.24 44.80
C GLU A 7 -12.20 50.84 44.87
N GLU A 8 -12.93 50.56 45.94
CA GLU A 8 -13.68 49.31 46.12
C GLU A 8 -14.89 49.23 45.19
N LEU A 9 -15.59 50.34 44.98
CA LEU A 9 -16.70 50.42 44.01
C LEU A 9 -16.21 50.30 42.55
N SER A 10 -15.06 50.88 42.21
CA SER A 10 -14.47 50.70 40.88
C SER A 10 -14.03 49.25 40.63
N ARG A 11 -13.46 48.57 41.63
CA ARG A 11 -13.11 47.14 41.51
C ARG A 11 -14.33 46.23 41.36
N SER A 12 -15.43 46.51 42.08
CA SER A 12 -16.67 45.75 41.92
C SER A 12 -17.36 45.99 40.58
N LEU A 13 -17.23 47.18 39.97
CA LEU A 13 -17.78 47.47 38.65
C LEU A 13 -16.95 46.84 37.51
N GLU A 14 -15.62 46.79 37.63
CA GLU A 14 -14.76 46.09 36.65
C GLU A 14 -14.96 44.57 36.70
N SER A 15 -15.25 43.99 37.87
CA SER A 15 -15.59 42.57 38.02
C SER A 15 -16.90 42.17 37.32
N LEU A 16 -17.81 43.12 37.08
CA LEU A 16 -19.10 42.89 36.38
C LEU A 16 -19.03 43.15 34.88
N ALA A 17 -17.96 43.82 34.40
CA ALA A 17 -17.74 44.12 32.99
C ALA A 17 -17.03 43.01 32.21
N ALA A 18 -16.57 41.94 32.89
CA ALA A 18 -16.20 40.68 32.25
C ALA A 18 -17.46 39.91 31.80
N SER A 19 -18.29 40.56 30.99
CA SER A 19 -19.40 39.96 30.27
C SER A 19 -18.82 38.86 29.39
N ASP A 20 -19.15 37.60 29.70
CA ASP A 20 -18.83 36.48 28.82
C ASP A 20 -19.21 36.86 27.39
N PRO A 21 -18.30 36.69 26.41
CA PRO A 21 -18.57 37.08 25.04
C PRO A 21 -19.84 36.37 24.59
N ASP A 22 -20.78 37.14 24.02
CA ASP A 22 -22.07 36.65 23.56
C ASP A 22 -21.84 35.33 22.81
N PRO A 23 -22.45 34.20 23.25
CA PRO A 23 -22.20 32.88 22.68
C PRO A 23 -22.38 32.89 21.17
N ILE A 24 -23.24 33.75 20.62
CA ILE A 24 -23.44 33.91 19.18
C ILE A 24 -22.17 34.42 18.46
N VAL A 25 -21.44 35.35 19.06
CA VAL A 25 -20.20 35.91 18.50
C VAL A 25 -19.09 34.87 18.51
N VAL A 26 -18.98 34.10 19.59
CA VAL A 26 -18.01 32.98 19.69
C VAL A 26 -18.28 31.93 18.61
N LEU A 27 -19.56 31.63 18.34
CA LEU A 27 -19.96 30.66 17.31
C LEU A 27 -19.66 31.10 15.90
N LYS A 28 -19.92 32.37 15.57
CA LYS A 28 -19.60 32.91 14.24
C LYS A 28 -18.09 32.83 13.96
N LYS A 29 -17.27 33.16 14.96
CA LYS A 29 -15.81 33.08 14.85
C LYS A 29 -15.32 31.63 14.67
N ARG A 30 -15.84 30.67 15.46
CA ARG A 30 -15.48 29.25 15.30
C ARG A 30 -15.92 28.66 13.97
N LYS A 31 -17.05 29.11 13.42
CA LYS A 31 -17.52 28.67 12.11
C LYS A 31 -16.55 29.08 11.00
N THR A 32 -16.09 30.32 10.98
CA THR A 32 -15.11 30.79 9.99
C THR A 32 -13.79 30.04 10.11
N GLU A 33 -13.31 29.82 11.35
CA GLU A 33 -12.09 29.03 11.61
C GLU A 33 -12.22 27.58 11.10
N SER A 34 -13.40 26.96 11.24
CA SER A 34 -13.67 25.61 10.72
C SER A 34 -13.66 25.54 9.20
N ASP A 35 -14.28 26.53 8.54
CA ASP A 35 -14.38 26.57 7.08
C ASP A 35 -12.99 26.83 6.47
N ASP A 36 -12.19 27.71 7.09
CA ASP A 36 -10.79 27.96 6.73
C ASP A 36 -9.92 26.71 6.94
N ALA A 37 -10.10 26.00 8.06
CA ALA A 37 -9.37 24.78 8.35
C ALA A 37 -9.67 23.66 7.33
N ARG A 38 -10.93 23.54 6.88
CA ARG A 38 -11.33 22.60 5.81
C ARG A 38 -10.75 22.99 4.45
N ALA A 39 -10.70 24.28 4.13
CA ALA A 39 -10.10 24.76 2.90
C ALA A 39 -8.59 24.47 2.86
N MET A 40 -7.90 24.60 4.01
CA MET A 40 -6.49 24.26 4.16
C MET A 40 -6.22 22.74 4.21
N SER A 41 -7.20 21.91 4.56
CA SER A 41 -7.06 20.46 4.62
C SER A 41 -7.39 19.74 3.32
N LYS A 42 -7.46 20.44 2.17
CA LYS A 42 -7.44 19.77 0.85
C LYS A 42 -6.29 18.78 0.87
N PRO A 43 -6.52 17.49 0.61
CA PRO A 43 -5.55 16.45 0.90
C PRO A 43 -4.25 16.81 0.17
N PRO A 44 -3.19 17.22 0.88
CA PRO A 44 -1.88 17.23 0.26
C PRO A 44 -1.62 15.80 -0.22
N GLY A 45 -0.81 15.63 -1.27
CA GLY A 45 -0.51 14.28 -1.78
C GLY A 45 0.08 13.31 -0.74
N SER A 46 0.45 13.81 0.45
CA SER A 46 0.93 13.02 1.59
C SER A 46 -0.07 13.01 2.76
N LEU A 47 -0.43 11.81 3.22
CA LEU A 47 -1.23 11.56 4.44
C LEU A 47 -0.31 11.44 5.67
N ASP A 48 0.42 12.50 5.99
CA ASP A 48 1.43 12.53 7.05
C ASP A 48 0.85 12.84 8.45
N GLN A 49 1.69 12.84 9.49
CA GLN A 49 1.28 13.13 10.86
C GLN A 49 0.61 14.50 11.00
N ARG A 50 1.07 15.50 10.23
CA ARG A 50 0.50 16.85 10.23
C ARG A 50 -0.92 16.84 9.69
N TYR A 51 -1.16 16.13 8.59
CA TYR A 51 -2.49 15.93 8.03
C TYR A 51 -3.45 15.33 9.07
N TRP A 52 -3.06 14.22 9.71
CA TRP A 52 -3.92 13.55 10.70
C TRP A 52 -4.17 14.41 11.95
N ALA A 53 -3.17 15.17 12.41
CA ALA A 53 -3.35 16.13 13.49
C ALA A 53 -4.32 17.26 13.11
N GLN A 54 -4.27 17.75 11.88
CA GLN A 54 -5.22 18.75 11.39
C GLN A 54 -6.62 18.17 11.24
N ALA A 55 -6.76 16.95 10.71
CA ALA A 55 -8.03 16.25 10.59
C ALA A 55 -8.68 16.04 11.97
N ALA A 56 -7.92 15.60 12.97
CA ALA A 56 -8.42 15.45 14.34
C ALA A 56 -8.95 16.78 14.93
N LYS A 57 -8.26 17.89 14.68
CA LYS A 57 -8.73 19.23 15.08
C LYS A 57 -10.02 19.64 14.38
N ILE A 58 -10.17 19.34 13.09
CA ILE A 58 -11.40 19.64 12.34
C ILE A 58 -12.58 18.84 12.90
N GLU A 59 -12.36 17.56 13.22
CA GLU A 59 -13.38 16.71 13.83
C GLU A 59 -13.76 17.19 15.25
N GLU A 60 -12.78 17.69 16.03
CA GLU A 60 -13.03 18.31 17.33
C GLU A 60 -13.89 19.57 17.22
N ILE A 61 -13.57 20.49 16.30
CA ILE A 61 -14.39 21.69 16.05
C ILE A 61 -15.80 21.31 15.58
N SER A 62 -15.91 20.28 14.74
CA SER A 62 -17.21 19.78 14.26
C SER A 62 -18.05 19.20 15.40
N LEU A 63 -17.42 18.48 16.34
CA LEU A 63 -18.05 17.96 17.55
C LEU A 63 -18.58 19.09 18.44
N GLU A 64 -17.76 20.10 18.72
CA GLU A 64 -18.19 21.27 19.51
C GLU A 64 -19.40 21.97 18.87
N ARG A 65 -19.37 22.12 17.55
CA ARG A 65 -20.45 22.75 16.79
C ARG A 65 -21.77 21.99 16.95
N GLU A 66 -21.76 20.66 16.86
CA GLU A 66 -22.96 19.85 17.06
C GLU A 66 -23.42 19.85 18.52
N GLU A 67 -22.52 19.92 19.51
CA GLU A 67 -22.89 20.08 20.92
C GLU A 67 -23.56 21.42 21.20
N ILE A 68 -23.08 22.50 20.59
CA ILE A 68 -23.73 23.81 20.68
C ILE A 68 -25.10 23.75 20.00
N LYS A 69 -25.19 23.15 18.81
CA LYS A 69 -26.47 22.96 18.12
C LYS A 69 -27.47 22.19 18.99
N ARG A 70 -27.00 21.17 19.71
CA ARG A 70 -27.78 20.43 20.71
C ARG A 70 -28.30 21.36 21.81
N LYS A 71 -27.45 22.22 22.40
CA LYS A 71 -27.83 23.18 23.44
C LYS A 71 -28.85 24.21 22.94
N VAL A 72 -28.64 24.76 21.74
CA VAL A 72 -29.55 25.72 21.10
C VAL A 72 -30.91 25.07 20.83
N SER A 73 -30.92 23.89 20.22
CA SER A 73 -32.15 23.13 19.93
C SER A 73 -32.94 22.85 21.21
N ARG A 74 -32.25 22.40 22.27
CA ARG A 74 -32.85 22.17 23.59
C ARG A 74 -33.39 23.46 24.22
N GLY A 75 -32.71 24.59 24.06
CA GLY A 75 -33.17 25.89 24.58
C GLY A 75 -34.36 26.48 23.83
N SER A 76 -34.48 26.19 22.52
CA SER A 76 -35.60 26.63 21.69
C SER A 76 -36.84 25.74 21.79
N TYR A 77 -36.73 24.55 22.38
CA TYR A 77 -37.82 23.60 22.48
C TYR A 77 -38.82 24.02 23.56
N VAL A 78 -40.09 24.16 23.18
CA VAL A 78 -41.18 24.49 24.11
C VAL A 78 -41.70 23.20 24.73
N GLY A 79 -41.16 22.82 25.90
CA GLY A 79 -41.61 21.64 26.62
C GLY A 79 -40.60 21.10 27.63
N THR A 80 -40.89 19.91 28.17
CA THR A 80 -39.96 19.17 29.04
C THR A 80 -38.81 18.58 28.20
N ILE A 81 -37.64 18.37 28.80
CA ILE A 81 -36.44 17.88 28.10
C ILE A 81 -36.61 16.44 27.59
N ALA A 82 -37.35 15.58 28.30
CA ALA A 82 -37.51 14.18 27.91
C ALA A 82 -38.20 14.01 26.53
N PRO A 83 -39.34 14.66 26.24
CA PRO A 83 -39.94 14.66 24.91
C PRO A 83 -39.02 15.16 23.79
N TRP A 84 -38.10 16.08 24.10
CA TRP A 84 -37.16 16.61 23.10
C TRP A 84 -36.17 15.54 22.63
N GLU A 85 -35.70 14.66 23.51
CA GLU A 85 -34.73 13.60 23.14
C GLU A 85 -35.31 12.59 22.15
N ASP A 86 -36.63 12.41 22.15
CA ASP A 86 -37.33 11.53 21.21
C ASP A 86 -37.59 12.16 19.83
N THR A 87 -37.41 13.48 19.70
CA THR A 87 -37.56 14.17 18.41
C THR A 87 -36.51 13.72 17.40
N ASP A 88 -36.88 13.71 16.12
CA ASP A 88 -35.97 13.32 15.03
C ASP A 88 -34.75 14.25 14.94
N ASP A 89 -34.93 15.53 15.27
CA ASP A 89 -33.85 16.51 15.32
C ASP A 89 -32.82 16.17 16.40
N ALA A 90 -33.27 15.79 17.60
CA ALA A 90 -32.38 15.40 18.70
C ALA A 90 -31.61 14.12 18.36
N LYS A 91 -32.28 13.13 17.76
CA LYS A 91 -31.65 11.88 17.29
C LYS A 91 -30.59 12.16 16.23
N ASN A 92 -30.89 12.98 15.23
CA ASN A 92 -29.94 13.35 14.17
C ASN A 92 -28.69 14.06 14.73
N ILE A 93 -28.87 14.99 15.68
CA ILE A 93 -27.74 15.66 16.34
C ILE A 93 -26.92 14.64 17.15
N ALA A 94 -27.57 13.74 17.89
CA ALA A 94 -26.88 12.71 18.67
C ALA A 94 -26.05 11.76 17.78
N GLU A 95 -26.62 11.31 16.66
CA GLU A 95 -25.93 10.47 15.68
C GLU A 95 -24.69 11.18 15.10
N LYS A 96 -24.82 12.47 14.74
CA LYS A 96 -23.68 13.28 14.26
C LYS A 96 -22.58 13.42 15.31
N ILE A 97 -22.94 13.65 16.58
CA ILE A 97 -21.97 13.70 17.68
C ILE A 97 -21.22 12.36 17.79
N ILE A 98 -21.94 11.22 17.71
CA ILE A 98 -21.32 9.89 17.75
C ILE A 98 -20.38 9.69 16.55
N ALA A 99 -20.81 10.08 15.35
CA ALA A 99 -20.01 9.97 14.14
C ALA A 99 -18.71 10.79 14.23
N HIS A 100 -18.77 12.06 14.64
CA HIS A 100 -17.60 12.92 14.82
C HIS A 100 -16.66 12.41 15.92
N LYS A 101 -17.20 11.88 17.04
CA LYS A 101 -16.37 11.21 18.07
C LYS A 101 -15.58 10.05 17.50
N LYS A 102 -16.23 9.18 16.71
CA LYS A 102 -15.56 8.04 16.07
C LYS A 102 -14.54 8.47 15.03
N ALA A 103 -14.82 9.50 14.24
CA ALA A 103 -13.87 10.05 13.29
C ALA A 103 -12.62 10.62 13.99
N LYS A 104 -12.81 11.36 15.10
CA LYS A 104 -11.71 11.87 15.93
C LYS A 104 -10.84 10.72 16.49
N GLU A 105 -11.46 9.71 17.08
CA GLU A 105 -10.75 8.51 17.59
C GLU A 105 -9.90 7.81 16.52
N ILE A 106 -10.41 7.73 15.28
CA ILE A 106 -9.67 7.15 14.15
C ILE A 106 -8.44 8.01 13.81
N CYS A 107 -8.60 9.34 13.75
CA CYS A 107 -7.51 10.26 13.47
C CYS A 107 -6.43 10.18 14.55
N GLU A 108 -6.80 10.21 15.83
CA GLU A 108 -5.89 10.11 16.97
C GLU A 108 -5.11 8.79 16.98
N ARG A 109 -5.79 7.67 16.74
CA ARG A 109 -5.14 6.36 16.61
C ARG A 109 -4.11 6.37 15.48
N ARG A 110 -4.39 7.08 14.39
CA ARG A 110 -3.47 7.17 13.26
C ARG A 110 -2.25 8.04 13.58
N ILE A 111 -2.44 9.12 14.34
CA ILE A 111 -1.34 9.93 14.88
C ILE A 111 -0.45 9.06 15.76
N GLN A 112 -1.02 8.30 16.70
CA GLN A 112 -0.26 7.40 17.57
C GLN A 112 0.53 6.35 16.79
N GLN A 113 -0.07 5.74 15.76
CA GLN A 113 0.62 4.77 14.91
C GLN A 113 1.81 5.38 14.13
N LEU A 114 1.72 6.66 13.76
CA LEU A 114 2.80 7.38 13.08
C LEU A 114 3.87 7.86 14.07
N ASP A 115 3.48 8.23 15.31
CA ASP A 115 4.39 8.69 16.36
C ASP A 115 5.16 7.52 17.00
N GLU A 116 4.54 6.34 17.06
CA GLU A 116 5.15 5.08 17.49
C GLU A 116 6.15 4.50 16.46
N GLU A 117 6.44 5.20 15.35
CA GLU A 117 7.54 4.87 14.44
C GLU A 117 8.93 5.14 15.07
N ARG A 118 9.23 4.40 16.13
CA ARG A 118 10.54 3.74 16.31
C ARG A 118 10.92 3.01 15.02
N PRO A 119 12.21 2.96 14.65
CA PRO A 119 12.69 2.92 13.27
C PRO A 119 11.95 1.88 12.45
N CYS A 120 11.18 2.37 11.46
CA CYS A 120 10.64 1.64 10.32
C CYS A 120 10.82 0.13 10.45
N ARG A 121 9.79 -0.57 10.96
CA ARG A 121 9.49 -1.91 10.46
C ARG A 121 9.05 -1.76 9.01
N SER A 122 10.00 -1.32 8.17
CA SER A 122 9.78 -1.20 6.74
C SER A 122 9.26 -2.55 6.28
N LEU A 123 8.28 -2.56 5.40
CA LEU A 123 7.88 -3.76 4.65
C LEU A 123 9.12 -4.49 4.11
N ARG A 124 10.19 -3.74 3.82
CA ARG A 124 11.53 -4.23 3.50
C ARG A 124 12.23 -5.05 4.60
N THR A 125 12.07 -4.79 5.89
CA THR A 125 12.64 -5.61 6.97
C THR A 125 11.95 -6.97 7.04
N SER A 126 10.63 -6.99 6.93
CA SER A 126 9.84 -8.23 6.89
C SER A 126 10.02 -8.98 5.57
N PHE A 127 10.14 -8.26 4.44
CA PHE A 127 10.53 -8.79 3.13
C PHE A 127 11.92 -9.43 3.16
N MET A 128 12.91 -8.76 3.73
CA MET A 128 14.26 -9.30 3.86
C MET A 128 14.29 -10.48 4.82
N LYS A 129 13.49 -10.46 5.89
CA LYS A 129 13.32 -11.62 6.75
C LYS A 129 12.76 -12.77 5.94
N LEU A 130 11.72 -12.60 5.12
CA LEU A 130 11.10 -13.71 4.38
C LEU A 130 11.92 -14.19 3.16
N PHE A 131 12.57 -13.31 2.40
CA PHE A 131 13.46 -13.73 1.29
C PHE A 131 14.67 -14.53 1.78
N THR A 132 15.12 -14.21 2.99
CA THR A 132 16.29 -14.87 3.55
C THR A 132 15.88 -16.06 4.38
N THR A 133 14.72 -16.04 5.05
CA THR A 133 14.25 -17.13 5.94
C THR A 133 13.20 -18.06 5.33
N SER A 134 12.76 -17.85 4.10
CA SER A 134 11.83 -18.76 3.42
C SER A 134 12.54 -20.03 2.98
N LYS A 135 12.01 -21.18 3.44
CA LYS A 135 12.36 -22.53 2.98
C LYS A 135 12.23 -22.76 1.46
N MET A 136 11.64 -21.82 0.72
CA MET A 136 11.44 -21.90 -0.73
C MET A 136 12.63 -21.38 -1.55
N GLY A 137 13.58 -20.66 -0.95
CA GLY A 137 14.65 -20.01 -1.72
C GLY A 137 15.70 -20.97 -2.29
N LEU A 138 15.94 -22.08 -1.57
CA LEU A 138 16.90 -23.11 -1.92
C LEU A 138 16.29 -24.44 -1.49
N ASP A 139 15.93 -25.29 -2.45
CA ASP A 139 15.37 -26.60 -2.17
C ASP A 139 16.37 -27.41 -1.32
N PRO A 140 16.03 -27.90 -0.12
CA PRO A 140 16.96 -28.67 0.70
C PRO A 140 17.42 -29.97 0.03
N THR A 141 16.70 -30.43 -1.00
CA THR A 141 17.10 -31.58 -1.83
C THR A 141 18.02 -31.19 -3.01
N TRP A 142 18.36 -29.91 -3.16
CA TRP A 142 19.23 -29.45 -4.22
C TRP A 142 20.66 -29.96 -4.00
N ASP A 143 21.13 -30.77 -4.95
CA ASP A 143 22.46 -31.39 -5.00
C ASP A 143 23.61 -30.37 -4.89
N LYS A 144 23.34 -29.13 -5.30
CA LYS A 144 24.31 -28.02 -5.28
C LYS A 144 24.34 -27.24 -3.97
N LEU A 145 23.60 -27.63 -2.93
CA LEU A 145 23.59 -26.92 -1.64
C LEU A 145 24.99 -26.76 -1.04
N ASN A 146 25.85 -27.77 -1.23
CA ASN A 146 27.21 -27.79 -0.71
C ASN A 146 28.25 -27.17 -1.66
N TRP A 147 27.84 -26.74 -2.85
CA TRP A 147 28.74 -26.09 -3.80
C TRP A 147 29.08 -24.68 -3.32
N THR A 148 30.32 -24.27 -3.53
CA THR A 148 30.77 -22.90 -3.29
C THR A 148 30.19 -21.97 -4.34
N ILE A 149 29.65 -20.83 -3.93
CA ILE A 149 28.98 -19.87 -4.84
C ILE A 149 29.96 -19.22 -5.81
N SER A 150 31.19 -19.03 -5.37
CA SER A 150 32.28 -18.48 -6.15
C SER A 150 33.58 -19.15 -5.75
N SER A 151 34.45 -19.42 -6.73
CA SER A 151 35.71 -20.15 -6.57
C SER A 151 36.66 -19.52 -5.54
N GLY A 152 36.49 -18.24 -5.21
CA GLY A 152 37.29 -17.53 -4.20
C GLY A 152 36.60 -17.37 -2.84
N SER A 153 35.40 -17.91 -2.64
CA SER A 153 34.65 -17.78 -1.40
C SER A 153 34.37 -19.13 -0.77
N ASN A 154 34.61 -19.27 0.54
CA ASN A 154 34.23 -20.45 1.32
C ASN A 154 32.71 -20.52 1.58
N LEU A 155 31.90 -19.68 0.91
CA LEU A 155 30.47 -19.60 1.14
C LEU A 155 29.74 -20.61 0.26
N LYS A 156 28.99 -21.52 0.88
CA LYS A 156 28.18 -22.52 0.17
C LYS A 156 26.77 -22.00 -0.04
N PHE A 157 26.04 -22.56 -1.00
CA PHE A 157 24.65 -22.18 -1.24
C PHE A 157 23.78 -22.35 0.01
N LYS A 158 23.96 -23.44 0.78
CA LYS A 158 23.24 -23.65 2.05
C LYS A 158 23.46 -22.55 3.09
N ASP A 159 24.62 -21.87 3.06
CA ASP A 159 24.96 -20.80 4.01
C ASP A 159 24.27 -19.46 3.66
N LEU A 160 23.57 -19.40 2.51
CA LEU A 160 22.72 -18.28 2.16
C LEU A 160 21.35 -18.35 2.82
N GLU A 161 20.94 -19.54 3.27
CA GLU A 161 19.69 -19.69 3.99
C GLU A 161 19.73 -18.86 5.28
N ASN A 162 18.67 -18.10 5.52
CA ASN A 162 18.49 -17.12 6.60
C ASN A 162 19.45 -15.91 6.57
N ARG A 163 20.31 -15.77 5.56
CA ARG A 163 21.30 -14.69 5.53
C ARG A 163 20.73 -13.40 4.93
N ARG A 164 20.75 -12.30 5.72
CA ARG A 164 20.32 -10.97 5.26
C ARG A 164 21.06 -10.53 3.98
N LEU A 165 20.33 -10.31 2.88
CA LEU A 165 20.89 -9.84 1.60
C LEU A 165 21.64 -8.51 1.79
N LYS A 166 22.93 -8.50 1.45
CA LYS A 166 23.77 -7.30 1.46
C LYS A 166 23.99 -6.85 0.02
N PHE A 167 23.49 -5.68 -0.33
CA PHE A 167 23.75 -5.09 -1.64
C PHE A 167 25.11 -4.40 -1.63
N ARG A 168 25.87 -4.52 -2.72
CA ARG A 168 27.20 -3.91 -2.87
C ARG A 168 27.18 -2.37 -2.95
N SER A 169 26.07 -1.79 -3.42
CA SER A 169 25.87 -0.35 -3.57
C SER A 169 24.61 0.10 -2.84
N ASN A 170 24.13 1.34 -3.06
CA ASN A 170 22.81 1.83 -2.61
C ASN A 170 21.69 1.58 -3.63
N ALA A 171 22.00 1.08 -4.83
CA ALA A 171 20.99 0.70 -5.81
C ALA A 171 20.17 -0.49 -5.28
N ARG A 172 18.85 -0.33 -5.19
CA ARG A 172 17.92 -1.37 -4.73
C ARG A 172 16.90 -1.58 -5.83
N PRO A 173 16.77 -2.81 -6.37
CA PRO A 173 15.66 -3.12 -7.25
C PRO A 173 14.35 -2.76 -6.54
N ALA A 174 13.44 -2.07 -7.25
CA ALA A 174 12.12 -1.83 -6.69
C ALA A 174 11.43 -3.18 -6.41
N GLY A 175 10.65 -3.26 -5.34
CA GLY A 175 10.03 -4.52 -4.89
C GLY A 175 9.25 -5.25 -6.00
N ARG A 176 8.66 -4.49 -6.92
CA ARG A 176 8.01 -5.01 -8.15
C ARG A 176 8.90 -5.92 -8.99
N TYR A 177 10.18 -5.57 -9.17
CA TYR A 177 11.11 -6.38 -9.97
C TYR A 177 11.52 -7.65 -9.23
N LEU A 178 11.60 -7.62 -7.90
CA LEU A 178 11.91 -8.80 -7.12
C LEU A 178 10.76 -9.81 -7.15
N TYR A 179 9.51 -9.32 -7.10
CA TYR A 179 8.33 -10.17 -7.27
C TYR A 179 8.22 -10.73 -8.68
N PHE A 180 8.41 -9.90 -9.71
CA PHE A 180 8.42 -10.38 -11.10
C PHE A 180 9.46 -11.48 -11.29
N ASN A 181 10.69 -11.27 -10.80
CA ASN A 181 11.72 -12.30 -10.85
C ASN A 181 11.31 -13.57 -10.08
N TYR A 182 10.68 -13.45 -8.92
CA TYR A 182 10.17 -14.60 -8.19
C TYR A 182 9.16 -15.40 -9.01
N CYS A 183 8.17 -14.75 -9.64
CA CYS A 183 7.20 -15.42 -10.52
C CYS A 183 7.90 -16.16 -11.67
N ILE A 184 8.90 -15.53 -12.30
CA ILE A 184 9.69 -16.16 -13.36
C ILE A 184 10.48 -17.37 -12.85
N GLN A 185 11.04 -17.30 -11.64
CA GLN A 185 11.77 -18.44 -11.07
C GLN A 185 10.86 -19.61 -10.70
N VAL A 186 9.65 -19.34 -10.18
CA VAL A 186 8.63 -20.37 -9.95
C VAL A 186 8.29 -21.06 -11.27
N LEU A 187 8.04 -20.30 -12.35
CA LEU A 187 7.79 -20.87 -13.67
C LEU A 187 8.94 -21.75 -14.17
N ARG A 188 10.18 -21.23 -14.12
CA ARG A 188 11.37 -21.97 -14.54
C ARG A 188 11.54 -23.26 -13.75
N SER A 189 11.36 -23.22 -12.44
CA SER A 189 11.43 -24.39 -11.58
C SER A 189 10.39 -25.44 -11.96
N VAL A 190 9.15 -25.02 -12.23
CA VAL A 190 8.08 -25.94 -12.61
C VAL A 190 8.32 -26.53 -14.00
N TRP A 191 8.74 -25.73 -14.99
CA TRP A 191 9.12 -26.21 -16.33
C TRP A 191 10.29 -27.18 -16.33
N GLN A 192 11.22 -27.05 -15.38
CA GLN A 192 12.33 -28.00 -15.25
C GLN A 192 11.90 -29.32 -14.62
N ARG A 193 10.93 -29.30 -13.69
CA ARG A 193 10.43 -30.49 -12.99
C ARG A 193 9.40 -31.26 -13.78
N THR A 194 8.61 -30.57 -14.61
CA THR A 194 7.51 -31.15 -15.35
C THR A 194 7.63 -30.81 -16.83
N GLY A 195 7.38 -31.78 -17.71
CA GLY A 195 7.33 -31.52 -19.14
C GLY A 195 6.35 -30.40 -19.48
N LYS A 196 6.58 -29.69 -20.59
CA LYS A 196 5.89 -28.44 -21.00
C LYS A 196 4.35 -28.49 -20.86
N ALA A 197 3.74 -29.65 -21.08
CA ALA A 197 2.29 -29.83 -21.01
C ALA A 197 1.71 -29.77 -19.58
N LYS A 198 2.40 -30.30 -18.57
CA LYS A 198 1.93 -30.34 -17.16
C LYS A 198 2.41 -29.14 -16.34
N ALA A 199 3.52 -28.53 -16.76
CA ALA A 199 4.12 -27.41 -16.07
C ALA A 199 3.20 -26.19 -15.95
N LYS A 200 2.35 -25.98 -16.96
CA LYS A 200 1.38 -24.87 -16.97
C LYS A 200 0.43 -24.95 -15.78
N GLU A 201 -0.20 -26.11 -15.61
CA GLU A 201 -1.22 -26.34 -14.59
C GLU A 201 -0.63 -26.31 -13.17
N GLU A 202 0.54 -26.94 -12.99
CA GLU A 202 1.22 -26.98 -11.69
C GLU A 202 1.74 -25.59 -11.28
N ALA A 203 2.28 -24.82 -12.22
CA ALA A 203 2.69 -23.45 -11.94
C ALA A 203 1.50 -22.55 -11.60
N SER A 204 0.38 -22.72 -12.30
CA SER A 204 -0.88 -22.01 -12.01
C SER A 204 -1.34 -22.31 -10.58
N LYS A 205 -1.30 -23.58 -10.18
CA LYS A 205 -1.68 -24.02 -8.85
C LYS A 205 -0.80 -23.38 -7.77
N ILE A 206 0.52 -23.42 -7.94
CA ILE A 206 1.48 -22.82 -7.00
C ILE A 206 1.27 -21.31 -6.89
N LEU A 207 1.11 -20.60 -8.02
CA LEU A 207 0.90 -19.16 -8.02
C LEU A 207 -0.45 -18.77 -7.38
N ARG A 208 -1.51 -19.57 -7.59
CA ARG A 208 -2.82 -19.37 -6.96
C ARG A 208 -2.79 -19.64 -5.46
N GLU A 209 -2.05 -20.64 -5.01
CA GLU A 209 -1.82 -20.90 -3.57
C GLU A 209 -1.02 -19.78 -2.90
N GLU A 210 -0.16 -19.08 -3.66
CA GLU A 210 0.52 -17.86 -3.19
C GLU A 210 -0.35 -16.60 -3.29
N ASN A 211 -1.39 -16.60 -4.13
CA ASN A 211 -2.33 -15.49 -4.28
C ASN A 211 -3.19 -15.36 -3.01
N GLY A 212 -3.41 -14.13 -2.53
CA GLY A 212 -4.13 -13.87 -1.27
C GLY A 212 -3.33 -14.12 0.01
N LYS A 213 -2.14 -14.75 -0.04
CA LYS A 213 -1.23 -14.74 1.11
C LYS A 213 -0.80 -13.29 1.34
N PRO A 214 -0.94 -12.75 2.56
CA PRO A 214 -0.88 -11.30 2.86
C PRO A 214 0.47 -10.64 2.54
N PHE A 215 1.46 -11.43 2.16
CA PHE A 215 2.83 -10.98 1.95
C PHE A 215 3.24 -10.81 0.48
N TRP A 216 2.55 -11.46 -0.46
CA TRP A 216 2.97 -11.53 -1.87
C TRP A 216 1.82 -11.41 -2.87
N GLY A 217 0.62 -11.82 -2.50
CA GLY A 217 -0.52 -11.99 -3.41
C GLY A 217 -1.64 -11.01 -3.19
N THR A 218 -1.36 -9.72 -2.96
CA THR A 218 -2.38 -8.69 -3.17
C THR A 218 -2.17 -8.09 -4.55
N PRO A 219 -2.94 -8.51 -5.56
CA PRO A 219 -2.97 -7.84 -6.85
C PRO A 219 -3.15 -6.33 -6.65
N GLY A 220 -2.40 -5.52 -7.42
CA GLY A 220 -2.68 -4.09 -7.54
C GLY A 220 -1.59 -3.12 -7.10
N ARG A 221 -0.75 -3.41 -6.09
CA ARG A 221 0.29 -2.44 -5.68
C ARG A 221 1.67 -2.66 -6.31
N TYR A 222 2.00 -3.91 -6.65
CA TYR A 222 3.36 -4.27 -7.07
C TYR A 222 3.44 -4.79 -8.50
N LEU A 223 2.39 -5.42 -9.04
CA LEU A 223 2.32 -5.81 -10.44
C LEU A 223 1.28 -4.97 -11.19
N PRO A 224 1.72 -4.01 -12.02
CA PRO A 224 0.82 -3.35 -12.93
C PRO A 224 0.28 -4.34 -13.98
N GLU A 225 -0.93 -4.08 -14.47
CA GLU A 225 -1.66 -4.99 -15.37
C GLU A 225 -0.84 -5.38 -16.60
N ASN A 226 -0.03 -4.48 -17.13
CA ASN A 226 0.85 -4.75 -18.28
C ASN A 226 1.93 -5.80 -17.98
N MET A 227 2.50 -5.84 -16.76
CA MET A 227 3.45 -6.89 -16.36
C MET A 227 2.79 -8.26 -16.29
N LEU A 228 1.58 -8.32 -15.73
CA LEU A 228 0.81 -9.55 -15.68
C LEU A 228 0.33 -9.96 -17.07
N ARG A 229 0.01 -9.00 -17.94
CA ARG A 229 -0.42 -9.26 -19.31
C ARG A 229 0.70 -9.88 -20.14
N ALA A 230 1.91 -9.32 -20.11
CA ALA A 230 3.08 -9.94 -20.75
C ALA A 230 3.33 -11.36 -20.22
N PHE A 231 3.15 -11.56 -18.91
CA PHE A 231 3.26 -12.87 -18.29
C PHE A 231 2.16 -13.85 -18.75
N VAL A 232 0.92 -13.39 -18.88
CA VAL A 232 -0.23 -14.18 -19.37
C VAL A 232 -0.11 -14.48 -20.86
N GLU A 233 0.44 -13.57 -21.66
CA GLU A 233 0.71 -13.78 -23.09
C GLU A 233 1.73 -14.90 -23.31
N GLU A 234 2.82 -14.92 -22.54
CA GLU A 234 3.82 -16.00 -22.57
C GLU A 234 3.26 -17.35 -22.05
N LEU A 235 2.34 -17.32 -21.08
CA LEU A 235 1.69 -18.52 -20.55
C LEU A 235 0.51 -19.00 -21.42
N GLY A 236 -0.07 -18.15 -22.25
CA GLY A 236 -1.24 -18.38 -23.11
C GLY A 236 -2.60 -18.09 -22.45
N HIS A 237 -3.66 -18.03 -23.26
CA HIS A 237 -5.00 -17.50 -22.93
C HIS A 237 -5.74 -18.08 -21.70
N GLY A 238 -5.29 -19.21 -21.12
CA GLY A 238 -5.95 -19.82 -19.95
C GLY A 238 -5.69 -19.12 -18.60
N TYR A 239 -4.98 -17.99 -18.60
CA TYR A 239 -4.39 -17.38 -17.39
C TYR A 239 -4.92 -15.97 -17.12
N GLU A 240 -5.99 -15.56 -17.82
CA GLU A 240 -6.64 -14.25 -17.64
C GLU A 240 -7.11 -14.00 -16.20
N ALA A 241 -7.44 -15.06 -15.45
CA ALA A 241 -7.77 -14.96 -14.02
C ALA A 241 -6.61 -14.38 -13.16
N LEU A 242 -5.36 -14.42 -13.63
CA LEU A 242 -4.23 -13.76 -12.95
C LEU A 242 -4.25 -12.23 -13.09
N LEU A 243 -5.02 -11.70 -14.05
CA LEU A 243 -5.22 -10.26 -14.23
C LEU A 243 -6.28 -9.71 -13.25
N GLU A 244 -7.04 -10.57 -12.59
CA GLU A 244 -8.09 -10.18 -11.65
C GLU A 244 -7.48 -9.47 -10.43
N GLY A 245 -7.69 -8.15 -10.34
CA GLY A 245 -7.14 -7.27 -9.29
C GLY A 245 -5.83 -6.55 -9.65
N ALA A 246 -5.31 -6.70 -10.86
CA ALA A 246 -4.15 -5.93 -11.31
C ALA A 246 -4.47 -4.43 -11.42
N SER A 247 -3.50 -3.56 -11.10
CA SER A 247 -3.71 -2.11 -11.21
C SER A 247 -3.32 -1.61 -12.61
N ARG A 248 -4.22 -0.84 -13.22
CA ARG A 248 -4.05 -0.22 -14.55
C ARG A 248 -3.07 0.95 -14.58
N THR A 249 -2.70 1.51 -13.43
CA THR A 249 -2.31 2.93 -13.37
C THR A 249 -0.86 3.24 -13.03
N SER A 250 0.06 2.28 -12.90
CA SER A 250 1.47 2.68 -12.71
C SER A 250 2.52 1.64 -13.09
N GLY A 251 3.06 1.77 -14.29
CA GLY A 251 4.32 1.16 -14.72
C GLY A 251 4.77 1.78 -16.04
N ASP A 252 6.03 2.17 -16.15
CA ASP A 252 6.65 2.55 -17.42
C ASP A 252 6.60 1.34 -18.36
N GLU A 253 5.74 1.44 -19.37
CA GLU A 253 5.37 0.37 -20.30
C GLU A 253 6.55 -0.10 -21.14
N GLN A 254 7.50 0.80 -21.43
CA GLN A 254 8.64 0.51 -22.30
C GLN A 254 9.74 -0.28 -21.58
N LEU A 255 9.99 0.01 -20.30
CA LEU A 255 11.06 -0.63 -19.54
C LEU A 255 10.89 -2.15 -19.38
N LEU A 256 9.65 -2.63 -19.30
CA LEU A 256 9.36 -4.07 -19.23
C LEU A 256 9.61 -4.75 -20.57
N LEU A 257 9.04 -4.18 -21.64
CA LEU A 257 9.19 -4.69 -22.99
C LEU A 257 10.67 -4.74 -23.39
N ASP A 258 11.43 -3.71 -23.04
CA ASP A 258 12.87 -3.66 -23.25
C ASP A 258 13.62 -4.74 -22.45
N THR A 259 13.21 -5.01 -21.21
CA THR A 259 13.88 -6.04 -20.38
C THR A 259 13.58 -7.45 -20.89
N ALA A 260 12.34 -7.72 -21.29
CA ALA A 260 11.90 -9.01 -21.81
C ALA A 260 12.51 -9.30 -23.20
N THR A 261 12.45 -8.33 -24.12
CA THR A 261 13.04 -8.47 -25.47
C THR A 261 14.56 -8.66 -25.41
N ASN A 262 15.25 -7.99 -24.49
CA ASN A 262 16.70 -8.16 -24.30
C ASN A 262 17.08 -9.52 -23.68
N GLN A 263 16.19 -10.20 -22.94
CA GLN A 263 16.42 -11.56 -22.46
C GLN A 263 16.20 -12.60 -23.56
N VAL A 264 15.14 -12.45 -24.35
CA VAL A 264 14.84 -13.36 -25.48
C VAL A 264 15.90 -13.26 -26.58
N LYS A 265 16.40 -12.05 -26.88
CA LYS A 265 17.51 -11.87 -27.83
C LYS A 265 18.79 -12.58 -27.38
N ARG A 266 19.11 -12.55 -26.09
CA ARG A 266 20.28 -13.25 -25.53
C ARG A 266 20.16 -14.76 -25.59
N ASP A 267 18.98 -15.31 -25.34
CA ASP A 267 18.76 -16.76 -25.44
C ASP A 267 18.84 -17.21 -26.91
N ARG A 268 18.33 -16.41 -27.87
CA ARG A 268 18.39 -16.74 -29.30
C ARG A 268 19.80 -16.64 -29.88
N GLU A 269 20.62 -15.69 -29.44
CA GLU A 269 22.04 -15.57 -29.80
C GLU A 269 22.88 -16.70 -29.17
N SER A 270 22.50 -17.20 -27.99
CA SER A 270 23.19 -18.35 -27.36
C SER A 270 22.91 -19.69 -28.04
N LEU A 271 21.82 -19.77 -28.83
CA LEU A 271 21.42 -20.97 -29.59
C LEU A 271 21.89 -20.95 -31.05
N SER A 272 22.44 -19.84 -31.55
CA SER A 272 22.93 -19.72 -32.94
C SER A 272 24.44 -19.95 -33.09
N LEU A 273 25.11 -20.52 -32.08
CA LEU A 273 26.51 -20.94 -32.15
C LEU A 273 26.59 -22.46 -32.08
N ASP A 274 26.07 -23.14 -33.10
CA ASP A 274 26.47 -24.51 -33.41
C ASP A 274 26.68 -24.63 -34.93
N PRO A 275 27.92 -24.47 -35.42
CA PRO A 275 28.28 -24.83 -36.78
C PRO A 275 28.75 -26.29 -36.80
N SER A 276 27.85 -27.19 -37.18
CA SER A 276 28.18 -28.52 -37.71
C SER A 276 27.31 -28.69 -38.96
N GLU A 277 27.83 -28.47 -40.17
CA GLU A 277 28.56 -29.50 -40.93
C GLU A 277 27.96 -30.88 -40.71
N ASP A 278 27.05 -31.29 -41.60
CA ASP A 278 27.10 -32.62 -42.19
C ASP A 278 26.30 -32.62 -43.50
N GLU A 279 27.06 -32.93 -44.55
CA GLU A 279 26.64 -33.27 -45.89
C GLU A 279 25.78 -34.55 -45.85
N ASP A 280 24.66 -34.60 -46.59
CA ASP A 280 24.27 -35.87 -47.21
C ASP A 280 23.45 -35.64 -48.49
N GLU A 281 23.91 -36.33 -49.52
CA GLU A 281 23.41 -36.39 -50.87
C GLU A 281 21.99 -36.96 -50.93
N GLY A 282 21.13 -36.33 -51.71
CA GLY A 282 19.81 -36.85 -52.03
C GLY A 282 19.43 -36.53 -53.47
N SER A 283 20.18 -37.10 -54.41
CA SER A 283 19.86 -37.11 -55.84
C SER A 283 18.50 -37.78 -56.07
N TYR A 284 17.57 -37.07 -56.70
CA TYR A 284 16.46 -37.69 -57.43
C TYR A 284 16.39 -37.12 -58.85
N PRO A 285 16.10 -37.96 -59.85
CA PRO A 285 16.38 -37.69 -61.25
C PRO A 285 15.30 -36.80 -61.87
N SER A 286 15.73 -35.94 -62.80
CA SER A 286 14.88 -35.36 -63.83
C SER A 286 14.29 -36.48 -64.68
N ASP A 287 12.97 -36.54 -64.75
CA ASP A 287 12.26 -37.00 -65.94
C ASP A 287 11.60 -35.78 -66.58
N GLU A 288 12.33 -35.18 -67.53
CA GLU A 288 11.73 -34.54 -68.69
C GLU A 288 11.16 -35.67 -69.56
N ASP A 289 9.92 -35.54 -70.03
CA ASP A 289 9.52 -35.92 -71.39
C ASP A 289 8.11 -35.36 -71.68
N GLU A 290 8.06 -34.51 -72.72
CA GLU A 290 7.00 -34.15 -73.68
C GLU A 290 5.54 -33.86 -73.26
#